data_AF-A0A960J7F9-F1
#
_entry.id   AF-A0A960J7F9-F1
#
_cell.length_a   1.000
_cell.length_b   1.000
_cell.length_c   1.000
_cell.angle_alpha   90.00
_cell.angle_beta   90.00
_cell.angle_gamma   90.00
#
_symmetry.space_group_name_H-M   'P 1'
#
loop_
_entity.id
_entity.type
_entity.pdbx_description
1 polymer ?
#
loop_
_entity_poly.entity_id
_entity_poly.type
_entity_poly.pdbx_seq_one_letter_code
_entity_poly.pdbx_strand_id
1 'polypeptide(L)'
;FGVWTEYAGSSDFYIADNIILGRNEKRILIGWTGKLWASVGPYGSHEMRSYYGIKVYGPGHVIAHNAIAYFHDGIGISTYGTPEKDPERRASSIDIYGNDIFMSGDDYIETDGGVHNIRVYENRGVNAAHGGYSSQPVFGGPVYFFRNILYHVPSGVAFKFSAKPAGLFVYNNTIVGEQTAGDPSSNVHWRNNLFMGRGTPDRGVMRWANATGAYSSDYDGFRPNPGVAEQYNWLAPKPGGTAYEGGAWESFSSLAAFRAATGQEAHGREVDFDIFENLAPPDPANRHAVYHAMDLNFALAPGGAAVDAGVAIPTVTDGFTGKAPDLGALEVGKPAPHYGPRWLKTQPFYR
;
A
#
# COMPACT_ATOMS: atom_id res chain seq x y z
N PHE A 1 7.46 -6.25 -20.32
CA PHE A 1 6.62 -7.13 -19.49
C PHE A 1 7.43 -8.35 -19.10
N GLY A 2 7.28 -8.85 -17.88
CA GLY A 2 7.79 -10.18 -17.49
C GLY A 2 6.79 -11.28 -17.87
N VAL A 3 5.65 -11.32 -17.17
CA VAL A 3 4.49 -12.15 -17.51
C VAL A 3 3.32 -11.24 -17.87
N TRP A 4 2.58 -11.55 -18.93
CA TRP A 4 1.51 -10.69 -19.42
C TRP A 4 0.35 -11.48 -20.03
N THR A 5 -0.85 -11.20 -19.54
CA THR A 5 -2.11 -11.51 -20.22
C THR A 5 -3.12 -10.39 -19.99
N GLU A 6 -3.94 -10.11 -21.00
CA GLU A 6 -5.13 -9.26 -20.90
C GLU A 6 -6.38 -9.99 -21.42
N TYR A 7 -6.25 -11.28 -21.73
CA TYR A 7 -7.37 -12.07 -22.23
C TYR A 7 -8.28 -12.47 -21.07
N ALA A 8 -9.57 -12.11 -21.15
CA ALA A 8 -10.58 -12.41 -20.14
C ALA A 8 -10.83 -13.89 -19.85
N GLY A 9 -10.43 -14.79 -20.75
CA GLY A 9 -10.47 -16.23 -20.50
C GLY A 9 -9.19 -16.79 -19.86
N SER A 10 -8.24 -15.94 -19.46
CA SER A 10 -7.09 -16.43 -18.67
C SER A 10 -7.58 -16.69 -17.26
N SER A 11 -7.42 -17.90 -16.76
CA SER A 11 -7.81 -18.25 -15.39
C SER A 11 -6.76 -19.11 -14.72
N ASP A 12 -6.77 -19.12 -13.39
CA ASP A 12 -6.09 -20.13 -12.56
C ASP A 12 -4.56 -20.24 -12.76
N PHE A 13 -3.93 -19.18 -13.24
CA PHE A 13 -2.47 -19.10 -13.30
C PHE A 13 -1.86 -19.11 -11.90
N TYR A 14 -0.88 -20.00 -11.71
CA TYR A 14 0.00 -20.00 -10.56
C TYR A 14 1.37 -19.47 -10.96
N ILE A 15 1.67 -18.24 -10.57
CA ILE A 15 2.92 -17.54 -10.89
C ILE A 15 3.69 -17.37 -9.58
N ALA A 16 4.60 -18.30 -9.29
CA ALA A 16 5.30 -18.30 -8.02
C ALA A 16 6.79 -18.64 -8.09
N ASP A 17 7.52 -18.15 -7.09
CA ASP A 17 8.94 -18.44 -6.87
C ASP A 17 9.85 -18.02 -8.05
N ASN A 18 9.50 -16.95 -8.76
CA ASN A 18 10.28 -16.44 -9.88
C ASN A 18 11.18 -15.27 -9.48
N ILE A 19 12.30 -15.11 -10.18
CA ILE A 19 13.04 -13.85 -10.25
C ILE A 19 12.69 -13.18 -11.58
N ILE A 20 12.11 -11.98 -11.54
CA ILE A 20 11.66 -11.24 -12.71
C ILE A 20 12.39 -9.89 -12.71
N LEU A 21 13.25 -9.68 -13.71
CA LEU A 21 14.11 -8.50 -13.81
C LEU A 21 13.70 -7.62 -14.99
N GLY A 22 13.38 -6.38 -14.69
CA GLY A 22 13.18 -5.34 -15.67
C GLY A 22 14.49 -4.66 -16.03
N ARG A 23 14.37 -3.65 -16.90
CA ARG A 23 15.49 -2.94 -17.51
C ARG A 23 15.48 -1.44 -17.21
N ASN A 24 14.62 -0.98 -16.29
CA ASN A 24 14.58 0.42 -15.88
C ASN A 24 15.83 0.79 -15.05
N GLU A 25 15.97 2.07 -14.75
CA GLU A 25 17.07 2.61 -13.97
C GLU A 25 17.16 1.94 -12.59
N LYS A 26 18.39 1.65 -12.15
CA LYS A 26 18.68 0.86 -10.95
C LYS A 26 19.28 1.68 -9.82
N ARG A 27 19.84 2.86 -10.15
CA ARG A 27 20.67 3.66 -9.23
C ARG A 27 19.95 4.86 -8.66
N ILE A 28 18.87 5.30 -9.29
CA ILE A 28 18.09 6.47 -8.89
C ILE A 28 16.61 6.16 -9.05
N LEU A 29 15.81 6.46 -8.03
CA LEU A 29 14.37 6.28 -8.08
C LEU A 29 13.74 7.42 -8.88
N ILE A 30 13.16 7.08 -10.04
CA ILE A 30 12.52 8.03 -10.95
C ILE A 30 11.19 7.44 -11.42
N GLY A 31 10.17 8.28 -11.51
CA GLY A 31 8.88 7.94 -12.10
C GLY A 31 8.46 8.92 -13.20
N TRP A 32 7.16 9.13 -13.33
CA TRP A 32 6.60 10.11 -14.25
C TRP A 32 6.90 11.57 -13.85
N THR A 33 7.25 12.37 -14.84
CA THR A 33 7.40 13.84 -14.80
C THR A 33 6.89 14.42 -16.12
N GLY A 34 6.52 15.70 -16.17
CA GLY A 34 6.23 16.40 -17.43
C GLY A 34 4.97 17.24 -17.40
N LYS A 35 4.28 17.41 -18.54
CA LYS A 35 3.12 18.33 -18.60
C LYS A 35 1.95 17.93 -17.69
N LEU A 36 1.78 16.63 -17.47
CA LEU A 36 0.73 16.07 -16.59
C LEU A 36 1.20 15.88 -15.14
N TRP A 37 2.51 15.96 -14.89
CA TRP A 37 3.12 15.58 -13.62
C TRP A 37 4.14 16.62 -13.18
N ALA A 38 3.97 17.19 -12.00
CA ALA A 38 4.87 18.21 -11.48
C ALA A 38 6.35 17.77 -11.58
N SER A 39 7.25 18.73 -11.82
CA SER A 39 8.68 18.44 -11.77
C SER A 39 9.03 17.85 -10.40
N VAL A 40 9.74 16.73 -10.42
CA VAL A 40 10.13 16.02 -9.20
C VAL A 40 11.57 16.31 -8.79
N GLY A 41 12.25 17.23 -9.48
CA GLY A 41 13.65 17.55 -9.19
C GLY A 41 14.50 17.62 -10.46
N PRO A 42 15.81 17.33 -10.35
CA PRO A 42 16.75 17.49 -11.46
C PRO A 42 16.64 16.39 -12.51
N TYR A 43 15.95 15.29 -12.20
CA TYR A 43 15.78 14.15 -13.11
C TYR A 43 14.39 14.21 -13.77
N GLY A 44 14.38 14.21 -15.10
CA GLY A 44 13.16 14.08 -15.88
C GLY A 44 12.69 12.63 -16.01
N SER A 45 11.58 12.45 -16.72
CA SER A 45 11.06 11.13 -17.08
C SER A 45 12.11 10.37 -17.89
N HIS A 46 12.16 9.06 -17.67
CA HIS A 46 13.10 8.17 -18.34
C HIS A 46 12.38 7.30 -19.38
N GLU A 47 13.16 6.70 -20.27
CA GLU A 47 12.65 5.69 -21.20
C GLU A 47 12.10 4.49 -20.41
N MET A 48 10.80 4.21 -20.55
CA MET A 48 10.18 3.04 -19.94
C MET A 48 10.57 1.76 -20.71
N ARG A 49 11.61 1.07 -20.22
CA ARG A 49 12.14 -0.15 -20.86
C ARG A 49 11.43 -1.42 -20.42
N SER A 50 10.75 -1.36 -19.28
CA SER A 50 10.03 -2.48 -18.68
C SER A 50 8.80 -1.91 -17.97
N TYR A 51 7.62 -2.21 -18.53
CA TYR A 51 6.34 -1.72 -18.01
C TYR A 51 5.94 -2.51 -16.76
N TYR A 52 5.24 -3.65 -16.87
CA TYR A 52 4.91 -4.50 -15.72
C TYR A 52 5.83 -5.70 -15.54
N GLY A 53 6.12 -6.06 -14.28
CA GLY A 53 6.72 -7.35 -13.93
C GLY A 53 5.76 -8.49 -14.23
N ILE A 54 4.58 -8.46 -13.63
CA ILE A 54 3.47 -9.38 -13.90
C ILE A 54 2.21 -8.55 -14.17
N LYS A 55 1.51 -8.82 -15.28
CA LYS A 55 0.20 -8.23 -15.54
C LYS A 55 -0.79 -9.31 -15.99
N VAL A 56 -1.90 -9.47 -15.28
CA VAL A 56 -2.88 -10.54 -15.54
C VAL A 56 -4.30 -10.00 -15.64
N TYR A 57 -5.20 -10.76 -16.26
CA TYR A 57 -6.62 -10.50 -16.25
C TYR A 57 -7.40 -11.81 -16.29
N GLY A 58 -8.63 -11.79 -15.80
CA GLY A 58 -9.46 -12.98 -15.59
C GLY A 58 -9.32 -13.52 -14.16
N PRO A 59 -10.05 -14.60 -13.82
CA PRO A 59 -10.21 -15.00 -12.43
C PRO A 59 -9.17 -16.02 -11.91
N GLY A 60 -9.12 -16.18 -10.60
CA GLY A 60 -8.51 -17.37 -9.96
C GLY A 60 -6.99 -17.36 -9.86
N HIS A 61 -6.32 -16.26 -10.20
CA HIS A 61 -4.86 -16.20 -10.22
C HIS A 61 -4.24 -16.20 -8.82
N VAL A 62 -3.09 -16.87 -8.69
CA VAL A 62 -2.25 -16.83 -7.50
C VAL A 62 -0.85 -16.38 -7.90
N ILE A 63 -0.43 -15.23 -7.37
CA ILE A 63 0.86 -14.59 -7.66
C ILE A 63 1.64 -14.52 -6.34
N ALA A 64 2.53 -15.49 -6.13
CA ALA A 64 3.08 -15.75 -4.80
C ALA A 64 4.61 -15.81 -4.77
N HIS A 65 5.24 -15.23 -3.76
CA HIS A 65 6.68 -15.44 -3.53
C HIS A 65 7.57 -15.12 -4.73
N ASN A 66 7.21 -14.11 -5.54
CA ASN A 66 8.07 -13.64 -6.63
C ASN A 66 8.99 -12.53 -6.16
N ALA A 67 10.11 -12.42 -6.85
CA ALA A 67 11.17 -11.46 -6.68
C ALA A 67 11.13 -10.54 -7.92
N ILE A 68 10.62 -9.32 -7.79
CA ILE A 68 10.36 -8.43 -8.94
C ILE A 68 11.14 -7.13 -8.78
N ALA A 69 11.95 -6.78 -9.78
CA ALA A 69 12.77 -5.58 -9.72
C ALA A 69 12.90 -4.82 -11.04
N TYR A 70 13.03 -3.49 -10.97
CA TYR A 70 13.38 -2.60 -12.09
C TYR A 70 12.30 -2.49 -13.18
N PHE A 71 11.04 -2.50 -12.75
CA PHE A 71 9.88 -2.28 -13.61
C PHE A 71 9.30 -0.90 -13.39
N HIS A 72 8.37 -0.50 -14.25
CA HIS A 72 7.56 0.67 -13.98
C HIS A 72 6.54 0.29 -12.90
N ASP A 73 5.82 -0.80 -13.11
CA ASP A 73 4.91 -1.41 -12.13
C ASP A 73 5.35 -2.83 -11.79
N GLY A 74 5.22 -3.22 -10.52
CA GLY A 74 5.56 -4.57 -10.08
C GLY A 74 4.57 -5.61 -10.60
N ILE A 75 3.37 -5.61 -10.01
CA ILE A 75 2.28 -6.54 -10.33
C ILE A 75 1.03 -5.73 -10.66
N GLY A 76 0.29 -6.09 -11.70
CA GLY A 76 -0.96 -5.42 -12.06
C GLY A 76 -2.06 -6.38 -12.47
N ILE A 77 -3.29 -6.07 -12.09
CA ILE A 77 -4.48 -6.56 -12.80
C ILE A 77 -4.69 -5.64 -14.00
N SER A 78 -5.03 -6.20 -15.15
CA SER A 78 -5.14 -5.41 -16.37
C SER A 78 -6.40 -4.56 -16.41
N THR A 79 -6.21 -3.24 -16.42
CA THR A 79 -7.29 -2.28 -16.68
C THR A 79 -7.38 -1.96 -18.16
N TYR A 80 -8.00 -2.83 -18.96
CA TYR A 80 -8.22 -2.57 -20.39
C TYR A 80 -9.58 -1.92 -20.72
N GLY A 81 -10.44 -1.74 -19.71
CA GLY A 81 -11.76 -1.12 -19.87
C GLY A 81 -12.76 -1.58 -18.82
N THR A 82 -14.05 -1.47 -19.16
CA THR A 82 -15.14 -2.00 -18.32
C THR A 82 -15.00 -3.51 -18.17
N PRO A 83 -15.15 -4.07 -16.95
CA PRO A 83 -15.10 -5.51 -16.74
C PRO A 83 -16.10 -6.27 -17.61
N GLU A 84 -15.76 -7.52 -17.94
CA GLU A 84 -16.62 -8.39 -18.73
C GLU A 84 -18.03 -8.52 -18.15
N LYS A 85 -19.03 -8.65 -19.02
CA LYS A 85 -20.41 -8.88 -18.56
C LYS A 85 -20.54 -10.24 -17.88
N ASP A 86 -19.88 -11.26 -18.43
CA ASP A 86 -19.80 -12.61 -17.88
C ASP A 86 -18.96 -12.61 -16.58
N PRO A 87 -19.56 -12.89 -15.40
CA PRO A 87 -18.86 -12.90 -14.13
C PRO A 87 -17.66 -13.85 -14.09
N GLU A 88 -17.72 -14.98 -14.81
CA GLU A 88 -16.67 -16.00 -14.87
C GLU A 88 -15.44 -15.54 -15.68
N ARG A 89 -15.48 -14.33 -16.24
CA ARG A 89 -14.38 -13.73 -17.01
C ARG A 89 -13.87 -12.43 -16.39
N ARG A 90 -14.41 -12.03 -15.24
CA ARG A 90 -13.97 -10.82 -14.52
C ARG A 90 -12.72 -11.12 -13.71
N ALA A 91 -11.84 -10.14 -13.61
CA ALA A 91 -10.70 -10.19 -12.70
C ALA A 91 -11.17 -10.25 -11.24
N SER A 92 -11.18 -11.46 -10.69
CA SER A 92 -11.76 -11.77 -9.37
C SER A 92 -11.12 -13.03 -8.78
N SER A 93 -11.23 -13.22 -7.47
CA SER A 93 -10.65 -14.38 -6.78
C SER A 93 -9.13 -14.49 -7.02
N ILE A 94 -8.41 -13.37 -6.84
CA ILE A 94 -6.97 -13.26 -7.11
C ILE A 94 -6.22 -13.06 -5.80
N ASP A 95 -5.18 -13.86 -5.58
CA ASP A 95 -4.28 -13.75 -4.45
C ASP A 95 -2.91 -13.26 -4.89
N ILE A 96 -2.41 -12.21 -4.24
CA ILE A 96 -1.09 -11.64 -4.49
C ILE A 96 -0.36 -11.57 -3.15
N TYR A 97 0.59 -12.47 -2.90
CA TYR A 97 1.22 -12.54 -1.58
C TYR A 97 2.67 -12.98 -1.52
N GLY A 98 3.35 -12.64 -0.43
CA GLY A 98 4.73 -13.07 -0.20
C GLY A 98 5.72 -12.52 -1.23
N ASN A 99 5.33 -11.57 -2.09
CA ASN A 99 6.20 -11.04 -3.13
C ASN A 99 7.17 -10.00 -2.54
N ASP A 100 8.39 -9.96 -3.07
CA ASP A 100 9.41 -8.97 -2.75
C ASP A 100 9.64 -8.10 -3.99
N ILE A 101 9.27 -6.82 -3.89
CA ILE A 101 9.16 -5.88 -5.01
C ILE A 101 10.11 -4.71 -4.76
N PHE A 102 10.93 -4.40 -5.75
CA PHE A 102 11.99 -3.41 -5.63
C PHE A 102 12.10 -2.50 -6.84
N MET A 103 12.24 -1.19 -6.60
CA MET A 103 12.46 -0.20 -7.65
C MET A 103 11.35 -0.22 -8.73
N SER A 104 10.17 0.25 -8.32
CA SER A 104 9.05 0.57 -9.21
C SER A 104 9.08 2.04 -9.63
N GLY A 105 8.86 2.29 -10.91
CA GLY A 105 8.70 3.65 -11.45
C GLY A 105 7.33 4.29 -11.17
N ASP A 106 6.28 3.48 -10.93
CA ASP A 106 4.95 3.94 -10.54
C ASP A 106 4.49 3.20 -9.27
N ASP A 107 3.89 2.00 -9.37
CA ASP A 107 3.30 1.26 -8.24
C ASP A 107 3.99 -0.10 -7.93
N TYR A 108 3.85 -0.60 -6.68
CA TYR A 108 4.25 -1.98 -6.38
C TYR A 108 3.23 -2.98 -6.90
N ILE A 109 1.96 -2.80 -6.53
CA ILE A 109 0.87 -3.71 -6.88
C ILE A 109 -0.39 -2.89 -7.23
N GLU A 110 -0.90 -3.08 -8.43
CA GLU A 110 -2.16 -2.51 -8.88
C GLU A 110 -3.25 -3.58 -8.92
N THR A 111 -4.31 -3.43 -8.12
CA THR A 111 -5.53 -4.25 -8.26
C THR A 111 -6.54 -3.61 -9.23
N ASP A 112 -6.04 -2.71 -10.07
CA ASP A 112 -6.79 -1.88 -10.98
C ASP A 112 -7.54 -2.74 -12.00
N GLY A 113 -8.77 -2.34 -12.35
CA GLY A 113 -9.65 -3.15 -13.20
C GLY A 113 -10.24 -4.39 -12.52
N GLY A 114 -9.79 -4.70 -11.30
CA GLY A 114 -10.32 -5.77 -10.47
C GLY A 114 -11.77 -5.54 -10.04
N VAL A 115 -12.47 -6.61 -9.72
CA VAL A 115 -13.90 -6.56 -9.36
C VAL A 115 -14.12 -6.92 -7.90
N HIS A 116 -13.85 -8.16 -7.50
CA HIS A 116 -14.14 -8.65 -6.14
C HIS A 116 -13.30 -9.87 -5.74
N ASN A 117 -13.20 -10.12 -4.44
CA ASN A 117 -12.43 -11.22 -3.84
C ASN A 117 -10.95 -11.18 -4.25
N ILE A 118 -10.32 -10.01 -4.13
CA ILE A 118 -8.89 -9.86 -4.40
C ILE A 118 -8.18 -9.65 -3.06
N ARG A 119 -7.10 -10.39 -2.81
CA ARG A 119 -6.32 -10.32 -1.58
C ARG A 119 -4.87 -10.01 -1.92
N VAL A 120 -4.38 -8.90 -1.38
CA VAL A 120 -2.98 -8.46 -1.49
C VAL A 120 -2.40 -8.49 -0.09
N TYR A 121 -1.53 -9.46 0.20
CA TYR A 121 -1.06 -9.66 1.57
C TYR A 121 0.37 -10.14 1.71
N GLU A 122 1.01 -9.79 2.82
CA GLU A 122 2.39 -10.22 3.11
C GLU A 122 3.37 -9.93 1.96
N ASN A 123 3.17 -8.83 1.23
CA ASN A 123 4.12 -8.35 0.24
C ASN A 123 5.06 -7.32 0.86
N ARG A 124 6.29 -7.24 0.37
CA ARG A 124 7.27 -6.21 0.75
C ARG A 124 7.65 -5.39 -0.47
N GLY A 125 7.32 -4.10 -0.45
CA GLY A 125 7.72 -3.13 -1.46
C GLY A 125 8.77 -2.16 -0.93
N VAL A 126 9.89 -2.01 -1.64
CA VAL A 126 10.93 -1.02 -1.33
C VAL A 126 11.30 -0.19 -2.57
N ASN A 127 11.15 1.13 -2.45
CA ASN A 127 11.30 2.13 -3.51
C ASN A 127 10.24 2.02 -4.62
N ALA A 128 9.19 2.85 -4.54
CA ALA A 128 8.30 3.14 -5.66
C ALA A 128 8.17 4.65 -5.83
N ALA A 129 8.33 5.17 -7.05
CA ALA A 129 8.44 6.61 -7.23
C ALA A 129 7.08 7.34 -7.07
N HIS A 130 5.96 6.68 -7.40
CA HIS A 130 4.64 7.31 -7.40
C HIS A 130 3.65 6.68 -6.45
N GLY A 131 3.54 5.37 -6.33
CA GLY A 131 2.51 4.76 -5.51
C GLY A 131 2.94 3.43 -4.90
N GLY A 132 2.26 3.06 -3.83
CA GLY A 132 2.48 1.78 -3.18
C GLY A 132 1.55 0.71 -3.76
N TYR A 133 0.32 0.72 -3.28
CA TYR A 133 -0.74 -0.21 -3.65
C TYR A 133 -1.89 0.56 -4.33
N SER A 134 -2.37 0.09 -5.48
CA SER A 134 -3.41 0.79 -6.26
C SER A 134 -4.73 0.03 -6.33
N SER A 135 -5.82 0.78 -6.46
CA SER A 135 -7.16 0.29 -6.77
C SER A 135 -7.87 1.28 -7.70
N GLN A 136 -7.26 1.60 -8.84
CA GLN A 136 -7.69 2.66 -9.78
C GLN A 136 -8.21 2.16 -11.15
N PRO A 137 -9.52 1.92 -11.31
CA PRO A 137 -10.51 1.67 -10.27
C PRO A 137 -10.58 0.19 -9.89
N VAL A 138 -11.18 -0.10 -8.74
CA VAL A 138 -11.79 -1.39 -8.43
C VAL A 138 -13.30 -1.27 -8.55
N PHE A 139 -13.93 -2.21 -9.25
CA PHE A 139 -15.36 -2.18 -9.55
C PHE A 139 -16.22 -2.93 -8.52
N GLY A 140 -16.14 -2.51 -7.25
CA GLY A 140 -17.08 -2.92 -6.19
C GLY A 140 -16.44 -3.51 -4.93
N GLY A 141 -15.43 -4.36 -5.09
CA GLY A 141 -14.80 -5.10 -4.00
C GLY A 141 -15.57 -6.36 -3.57
N PRO A 142 -15.07 -7.11 -2.57
CA PRO A 142 -14.01 -6.67 -1.67
C PRO A 142 -12.60 -6.83 -2.27
N VAL A 143 -11.74 -5.87 -1.95
CA VAL A 143 -10.28 -5.96 -2.10
C VAL A 143 -9.65 -5.76 -0.73
N TYR A 144 -8.77 -6.68 -0.36
CA TYR A 144 -8.10 -6.69 0.93
C TYR A 144 -6.62 -6.37 0.74
N PHE A 145 -6.12 -5.38 1.47
CA PHE A 145 -4.70 -5.10 1.63
C PHE A 145 -4.33 -5.38 3.08
N PHE A 146 -3.56 -6.44 3.34
CA PHE A 146 -3.18 -6.73 4.72
C PHE A 146 -1.79 -7.30 4.93
N ARG A 147 -1.15 -6.99 6.06
CA ARG A 147 0.21 -7.44 6.37
C ARG A 147 1.26 -7.08 5.33
N ASN A 148 0.99 -6.07 4.50
CA ASN A 148 1.97 -5.60 3.54
C ASN A 148 2.93 -4.60 4.18
N ILE A 149 4.16 -4.57 3.67
CA ILE A 149 5.20 -3.61 4.03
C ILE A 149 5.45 -2.70 2.84
N LEU A 150 5.46 -1.39 3.09
CA LEU A 150 5.85 -0.36 2.14
C LEU A 150 6.97 0.46 2.74
N TYR A 151 8.05 0.64 2.00
CA TYR A 151 9.14 1.55 2.39
C TYR A 151 9.56 2.42 1.21
N HIS A 152 9.61 3.73 1.44
CA HIS A 152 10.07 4.74 0.48
C HIS A 152 9.18 4.90 -0.76
N VAL A 153 8.08 5.63 -0.59
CA VAL A 153 7.24 6.16 -1.68
C VAL A 153 7.19 7.69 -1.57
N PRO A 154 8.12 8.43 -2.21
CA PRO A 154 8.35 9.85 -1.95
C PRO A 154 7.21 10.77 -2.43
N SER A 155 6.34 10.30 -3.31
CA SER A 155 5.08 10.99 -3.64
C SER A 155 4.11 11.09 -2.45
N GLY A 156 4.25 10.19 -1.46
CA GLY A 156 3.32 10.04 -0.35
C GLY A 156 2.03 9.31 -0.70
N VAL A 157 1.95 8.64 -1.85
CA VAL A 157 0.75 7.86 -2.24
C VAL A 157 0.96 6.41 -1.78
N ALA A 158 0.74 6.13 -0.50
CA ALA A 158 0.80 4.75 0.00
C ALA A 158 -0.26 3.86 -0.66
N PHE A 159 -1.49 4.37 -0.75
CA PHE A 159 -2.61 3.72 -1.41
C PHE A 159 -3.22 4.65 -2.46
N LYS A 160 -3.08 4.28 -3.74
CA LYS A 160 -3.63 5.00 -4.90
C LYS A 160 -5.10 4.59 -5.11
N PHE A 161 -5.94 4.96 -4.16
CA PHE A 161 -7.39 4.72 -4.21
C PHE A 161 -8.06 5.83 -5.02
N SER A 162 -8.08 5.64 -6.33
CA SER A 162 -8.51 6.65 -7.30
C SER A 162 -9.52 6.06 -8.29
N ALA A 163 -10.21 6.92 -9.05
CA ALA A 163 -11.31 6.53 -9.94
C ALA A 163 -12.49 5.87 -9.20
N LYS A 164 -12.77 6.36 -7.98
CA LYS A 164 -13.94 6.03 -7.16
C LYS A 164 -14.11 4.52 -6.85
N PRO A 165 -13.07 3.83 -6.35
CA PRO A 165 -13.21 2.43 -6.00
C PRO A 165 -14.17 2.24 -4.82
N ALA A 166 -14.66 1.02 -4.69
CA ALA A 166 -15.51 0.62 -3.59
C ALA A 166 -15.04 -0.70 -2.96
N GLY A 167 -15.30 -0.88 -1.67
CA GLY A 167 -15.11 -2.15 -0.96
C GLY A 167 -13.64 -2.46 -0.68
N LEU A 168 -12.96 -1.55 0.01
CA LEU A 168 -11.53 -1.62 0.29
C LEU A 168 -11.29 -1.86 1.78
N PHE A 169 -10.54 -2.91 2.09
CA PHE A 169 -10.26 -3.32 3.46
C PHE A 169 -8.74 -3.32 3.70
N VAL A 170 -8.27 -2.39 4.52
CA VAL A 170 -6.84 -2.11 4.72
C VAL A 170 -6.46 -2.43 6.16
N TYR A 171 -5.83 -3.58 6.39
CA TYR A 171 -5.62 -4.13 7.73
C TYR A 171 -4.17 -4.50 8.02
N ASN A 172 -3.65 -4.14 9.20
CA ASN A 172 -2.34 -4.65 9.64
C ASN A 172 -1.22 -4.38 8.62
N ASN A 173 -1.20 -3.26 7.88
CA ASN A 173 -0.08 -2.92 6.99
C ASN A 173 0.94 -2.04 7.72
N THR A 174 2.23 -2.18 7.40
CA THR A 174 3.29 -1.25 7.85
C THR A 174 3.71 -0.37 6.68
N ILE A 175 3.33 0.90 6.73
CA ILE A 175 3.51 1.89 5.67
C ILE A 175 4.54 2.92 6.13
N VAL A 176 5.79 2.79 5.69
CA VAL A 176 6.85 3.78 5.93
C VAL A 176 6.83 4.83 4.83
N GLY A 177 5.88 5.75 4.98
CA GLY A 177 5.53 6.82 4.07
C GLY A 177 4.27 7.54 4.55
N GLU A 178 3.79 8.51 3.78
CA GLU A 178 2.50 9.16 4.01
C GLU A 178 1.39 8.51 3.17
N GLN A 179 0.13 8.83 3.48
CA GLN A 179 -1.02 8.54 2.63
C GLN A 179 -1.71 9.84 2.19
N THR A 180 -1.41 10.30 0.98
CA THR A 180 -1.82 11.61 0.46
C THR A 180 -2.88 11.56 -0.63
N ALA A 181 -3.21 10.37 -1.14
CA ALA A 181 -4.29 10.20 -2.11
C ALA A 181 -5.59 10.76 -1.54
N GLY A 182 -6.29 11.57 -2.32
CA GLY A 182 -7.48 12.30 -1.89
C GLY A 182 -8.70 12.07 -2.77
N ASP A 183 -8.63 11.14 -3.73
CA ASP A 183 -9.78 10.83 -4.56
C ASP A 183 -10.80 10.00 -3.75
N PRO A 184 -12.08 10.41 -3.66
CA PRO A 184 -13.04 9.75 -2.78
C PRO A 184 -13.35 8.31 -3.17
N SER A 185 -13.35 7.43 -2.17
CA SER A 185 -13.66 5.99 -2.28
C SER A 185 -14.82 5.62 -1.35
N SER A 186 -15.58 4.57 -1.66
CA SER A 186 -16.72 4.13 -0.83
C SER A 186 -16.47 2.78 -0.16
N ASN A 187 -17.11 2.52 0.98
CA ASN A 187 -16.98 1.24 1.70
C ASN A 187 -15.50 0.91 2.01
N VAL A 188 -14.80 1.84 2.65
CA VAL A 188 -13.37 1.73 2.97
C VAL A 188 -13.18 1.59 4.47
N HIS A 189 -12.39 0.58 4.87
CA HIS A 189 -12.19 0.22 6.26
C HIS A 189 -10.71 0.06 6.59
N TRP A 190 -10.25 0.74 7.63
CA TRP A 190 -8.86 0.77 8.09
C TRP A 190 -8.79 0.23 9.52
N ARG A 191 -7.92 -0.74 9.78
CA ARG A 191 -7.70 -1.29 11.13
C ARG A 191 -6.25 -1.74 11.31
N ASN A 192 -5.71 -1.55 12.50
CA ASN A 192 -4.42 -2.11 12.93
C ASN A 192 -3.22 -1.73 12.05
N ASN A 193 -3.29 -0.72 11.18
CA ASN A 193 -2.17 -0.33 10.33
C ASN A 193 -1.15 0.52 11.10
N LEU A 194 0.06 0.62 10.57
CA LEU A 194 1.07 1.61 10.96
C LEU A 194 1.34 2.53 9.77
N PHE A 195 1.03 3.82 9.90
CA PHE A 195 1.40 4.87 8.95
C PHE A 195 2.54 5.69 9.53
N MET A 196 3.75 5.44 9.06
CA MET A 196 4.99 5.99 9.59
C MET A 196 5.50 7.13 8.70
N GLY A 197 5.04 8.37 8.96
CA GLY A 197 5.41 9.54 8.17
C GLY A 197 6.93 9.76 8.11
N ARG A 198 7.48 10.02 6.91
CA ARG A 198 8.94 10.12 6.67
C ARG A 198 9.52 11.51 6.94
N GLY A 199 8.76 12.43 7.53
CA GLY A 199 9.17 13.79 7.81
C GLY A 199 9.17 14.71 6.58
N THR A 200 8.36 14.41 5.56
CA THR A 200 8.21 15.30 4.41
C THR A 200 7.59 16.64 4.85
N PRO A 201 8.23 17.79 4.56
CA PRO A 201 7.66 19.09 4.89
C PRO A 201 6.28 19.30 4.25
N ASP A 202 5.41 20.03 4.96
CA ASP A 202 4.07 20.44 4.52
C ASP A 202 3.13 19.29 4.12
N ARG A 203 3.44 18.05 4.53
CA ARG A 203 2.67 16.86 4.19
C ARG A 203 2.25 16.12 5.45
N GLY A 204 0.94 16.05 5.68
CA GLY A 204 0.37 15.23 6.75
C GLY A 204 0.54 13.74 6.51
N VAL A 205 0.44 12.98 7.60
CA VAL A 205 0.62 11.52 7.58
C VAL A 205 -0.56 10.79 6.90
N MET A 206 -1.79 11.28 7.06
CA MET A 206 -2.98 10.54 6.66
C MET A 206 -4.08 11.40 6.03
N ARG A 207 -4.71 10.84 4.99
CA ARG A 207 -5.93 11.34 4.38
C ARG A 207 -6.98 10.24 4.29
N TRP A 208 -8.21 10.58 4.67
CA TRP A 208 -9.38 9.76 4.41
C TRP A 208 -10.33 10.52 3.47
N ALA A 209 -10.51 9.98 2.27
CA ALA A 209 -11.44 10.51 1.28
C ALA A 209 -12.67 9.60 1.18
N ASN A 210 -13.67 9.81 2.04
CA ASN A 210 -14.86 8.97 2.07
C ASN A 210 -15.94 9.52 1.12
N ALA A 211 -16.35 8.71 0.14
CA ALA A 211 -17.38 9.09 -0.82
C ALA A 211 -18.81 8.86 -0.31
N THR A 212 -19.01 7.97 0.68
CA THR A 212 -20.32 7.61 1.24
C THR A 212 -20.24 7.53 2.77
N GLY A 213 -21.35 7.26 3.45
CA GLY A 213 -21.36 6.97 4.90
C GLY A 213 -20.88 5.55 5.28
N ALA A 214 -20.55 4.70 4.31
CA ALA A 214 -19.98 3.37 4.57
C ALA A 214 -18.45 3.49 4.65
N TYR A 215 -17.93 3.68 5.85
CA TYR A 215 -16.50 3.66 6.15
C TYR A 215 -16.27 3.34 7.63
N SER A 216 -15.06 2.94 7.98
CA SER A 216 -14.61 2.98 9.38
C SER A 216 -13.09 3.03 9.49
N SER A 217 -12.58 3.72 10.52
CA SER A 217 -11.15 3.80 10.84
C SER A 217 -10.97 3.70 12.37
N ASP A 218 -10.14 2.76 12.85
CA ASP A 218 -9.89 2.55 14.27
C ASP A 218 -8.68 1.65 14.52
N TYR A 219 -8.09 1.72 15.71
CA TYR A 219 -6.90 0.93 16.07
C TYR A 219 -5.72 1.12 15.11
N ASP A 220 -5.61 2.24 14.39
CA ASP A 220 -4.45 2.50 13.55
C ASP A 220 -3.37 3.28 14.34
N GLY A 221 -2.10 3.02 14.01
CA GLY A 221 -0.95 3.73 14.54
C GLY A 221 -0.42 4.73 13.52
N PHE A 222 -0.15 5.96 13.96
CA PHE A 222 0.30 7.05 13.10
C PHE A 222 1.55 7.69 13.66
N ARG A 223 2.52 7.97 12.79
CA ARG A 223 3.65 8.84 13.10
C ARG A 223 3.49 10.15 12.35
N PRO A 224 3.00 11.23 12.99
CA PRO A 224 2.86 12.54 12.37
C PRO A 224 4.20 13.12 11.90
N ASN A 225 4.19 13.91 10.84
CA ASN A 225 5.41 14.54 10.32
C ASN A 225 5.80 15.80 11.14
N PRO A 226 7.01 15.89 11.73
CA PRO A 226 7.39 17.02 12.56
C PRO A 226 7.19 18.38 11.88
N GLY A 227 6.59 19.32 12.59
CA GLY A 227 6.37 20.69 12.11
C GLY A 227 5.20 20.86 11.13
N VAL A 228 4.48 19.79 10.76
CA VAL A 228 3.32 19.88 9.87
C VAL A 228 2.04 20.11 10.69
N ALA A 229 1.27 21.15 10.32
CA ALA A 229 0.04 21.51 11.01
C ALA A 229 -1.18 20.68 10.56
N GLU A 230 -1.23 20.22 9.31
CA GLU A 230 -2.35 19.47 8.74
C GLU A 230 -1.99 17.98 8.61
N GLN A 231 -1.91 17.29 9.76
CA GLN A 231 -1.49 15.89 9.83
C GLN A 231 -2.53 14.91 9.31
N TYR A 232 -3.77 15.15 9.70
CA TYR A 232 -4.91 14.28 9.46
C TYR A 232 -5.93 15.07 8.66
N ASN A 233 -6.21 14.63 7.43
CA ASN A 233 -7.16 15.30 6.56
C ASN A 233 -8.36 14.39 6.35
N TRP A 234 -9.54 14.96 6.51
CA TRP A 234 -10.79 14.22 6.53
C TRP A 234 -11.78 14.82 5.54
N LEU A 235 -12.30 13.95 4.67
CA LEU A 235 -13.44 14.23 3.83
C LEU A 235 -14.48 13.13 4.08
N ALA A 236 -15.69 13.53 4.45
CA ALA A 236 -16.83 12.64 4.52
C ALA A 236 -18.11 13.39 4.12
N PRO A 237 -19.09 12.72 3.51
CA PRO A 237 -20.37 13.35 3.20
C PRO A 237 -21.17 13.60 4.47
N LYS A 238 -22.09 14.56 4.40
CA LYS A 238 -23.16 14.71 5.40
C LYS A 238 -24.02 13.45 5.45
N PRO A 239 -24.68 13.14 6.58
CA PRO A 239 -25.59 12.00 6.68
C PRO A 239 -26.59 11.94 5.52
N GLY A 240 -26.68 10.79 4.85
CA GLY A 240 -27.55 10.58 3.67
C GLY A 240 -27.02 11.12 2.34
N GLY A 241 -25.88 11.81 2.33
CA GLY A 241 -25.24 12.34 1.12
C GLY A 241 -24.12 11.47 0.56
N THR A 242 -23.53 11.94 -0.54
CA THR A 242 -22.29 11.38 -1.13
C THR A 242 -21.30 12.51 -1.44
N ALA A 243 -20.02 12.14 -1.60
CA ALA A 243 -18.92 13.06 -1.89
C ALA A 243 -18.01 12.50 -2.99
N TYR A 244 -18.58 11.78 -3.98
CA TYR A 244 -17.78 11.21 -5.08
C TYR A 244 -16.99 12.29 -5.82
N GLU A 245 -17.57 13.45 -6.09
CA GLU A 245 -16.89 14.56 -6.78
C GLU A 245 -16.02 15.43 -5.85
N GLY A 246 -15.70 14.92 -4.65
CA GLY A 246 -15.00 15.66 -3.61
C GLY A 246 -15.95 16.46 -2.72
N GLY A 247 -15.37 17.36 -1.92
CA GLY A 247 -16.11 18.19 -0.98
C GLY A 247 -15.18 19.02 -0.10
N ALA A 248 -15.74 19.58 0.97
CA ALA A 248 -14.97 20.33 1.95
C ALA A 248 -14.12 19.37 2.79
N TRP A 249 -12.82 19.67 2.86
CA TRP A 249 -11.88 18.95 3.71
C TRP A 249 -11.77 19.64 5.08
N GLU A 250 -11.69 18.83 6.11
CA GLU A 250 -11.28 19.24 7.46
C GLU A 250 -9.86 18.74 7.72
N SER A 251 -9.05 19.55 8.40
CA SER A 251 -7.66 19.21 8.70
C SER A 251 -7.39 19.36 10.19
N PHE A 252 -6.64 18.42 10.76
CA PHE A 252 -6.34 18.35 12.18
C PHE A 252 -4.84 18.18 12.42
N SER A 253 -4.33 18.84 13.46
CA SER A 253 -2.91 18.81 13.84
C SER A 253 -2.52 17.62 14.71
N SER A 254 -3.49 16.93 15.32
CA SER A 254 -3.25 15.77 16.17
C SER A 254 -4.37 14.74 16.03
N LEU A 255 -4.04 13.48 16.34
CA LEU A 255 -5.01 12.38 16.34
C LEU A 255 -6.14 12.62 17.35
N ALA A 256 -5.82 13.26 18.48
CA ALA A 256 -6.80 13.61 19.50
C ALA A 256 -7.85 14.61 18.98
N ALA A 257 -7.43 15.63 18.22
CA ALA A 257 -8.35 16.59 17.62
C ALA A 257 -9.21 15.94 16.53
N PHE A 258 -8.59 15.12 15.68
CA PHE A 258 -9.30 14.32 14.67
C PHE A 258 -10.37 13.42 15.30
N ARG A 259 -10.01 12.67 16.35
CA ARG A 259 -10.92 11.79 17.10
C ARG A 259 -12.10 12.56 17.70
N ALA A 260 -11.82 13.70 18.33
CA ALA A 260 -12.85 14.52 18.95
C ALA A 260 -13.87 15.06 17.93
N ALA A 261 -13.41 15.42 16.73
CA ALA A 261 -14.25 15.97 15.68
C ALA A 261 -15.06 14.90 14.92
N THR A 262 -14.46 13.73 14.67
CA THR A 262 -15.03 12.72 13.75
C THR A 262 -15.60 11.48 14.44
N GLY A 263 -15.19 11.22 15.69
CA GLY A 263 -15.47 9.96 16.40
C GLY A 263 -14.74 8.75 15.85
N GLN A 264 -13.89 8.89 14.82
CA GLN A 264 -13.03 7.83 14.29
C GLN A 264 -11.75 7.69 15.11
N GLU A 265 -11.02 6.59 14.91
CA GLU A 265 -9.76 6.31 15.60
C GLU A 265 -9.86 6.37 17.12
N ALA A 266 -10.98 5.90 17.70
CA ALA A 266 -11.21 5.89 19.14
C ALA A 266 -10.07 5.21 19.93
N HIS A 267 -9.46 4.18 19.34
CA HIS A 267 -8.35 3.40 19.90
C HIS A 267 -7.03 3.61 19.16
N GLY A 268 -7.02 4.47 18.12
CA GLY A 268 -5.81 4.81 17.38
C GLY A 268 -4.74 5.46 18.25
N ARG A 269 -3.48 5.40 17.82
CA ARG A 269 -2.34 5.89 18.60
C ARG A 269 -1.39 6.71 17.74
N GLU A 270 -0.85 7.77 18.34
CA GLU A 270 0.36 8.39 17.80
C GLU A 270 1.59 7.64 18.34
N VAL A 271 2.51 7.32 17.45
CA VAL A 271 3.73 6.54 17.69
C VAL A 271 4.92 7.22 17.01
N ASP A 272 6.15 6.78 17.28
CA ASP A 272 7.33 7.18 16.50
C ASP A 272 8.15 5.96 16.06
N PHE A 273 9.28 6.17 15.39
CA PHE A 273 10.15 5.08 14.91
C PHE A 273 10.80 4.26 16.03
N ASP A 274 10.70 4.70 17.29
CA ASP A 274 11.14 3.95 18.47
C ASP A 274 10.32 2.68 18.73
N ILE A 275 9.19 2.50 18.05
CA ILE A 275 8.43 1.24 18.07
C ILE A 275 9.14 0.10 17.33
N PHE A 276 10.14 0.39 16.50
CA PHE A 276 10.94 -0.62 15.79
C PHE A 276 12.25 -0.87 16.53
N GLU A 277 12.79 -2.08 16.41
CA GLU A 277 14.10 -2.41 17.02
C GLU A 277 15.23 -1.54 16.45
N ASN A 278 15.24 -1.34 15.13
CA ASN A 278 16.22 -0.52 14.42
C ASN A 278 15.75 -0.17 13.00
N LEU A 279 14.80 0.76 12.89
CA LEU A 279 14.34 1.28 11.61
C LEU A 279 14.44 2.81 11.58
N ALA A 280 15.08 3.34 10.56
CA ALA A 280 15.07 4.77 10.28
C ALA A 280 14.05 5.10 9.18
N PRO A 281 13.43 6.30 9.19
CA PRO A 281 12.69 6.78 8.04
C PRO A 281 13.61 6.98 6.84
N PRO A 282 13.11 6.84 5.60
CA PRO A 282 13.85 7.30 4.44
C PRO A 282 13.98 8.83 4.45
N ASP A 283 15.11 9.34 3.96
CA ASP A 283 15.45 10.76 3.96
C ASP A 283 14.40 11.59 3.19
N PRO A 284 13.71 12.54 3.86
CA PRO A 284 12.71 13.41 3.23
C PRO A 284 13.29 14.27 2.10
N ALA A 285 14.56 14.67 2.19
CA ALA A 285 15.23 15.52 1.22
C ALA A 285 15.73 14.75 -0.01
N ASN A 286 15.99 13.44 0.13
CA ASN A 286 16.50 12.61 -0.95
C ASN A 286 15.45 11.67 -1.53
N ARG A 287 14.51 12.23 -2.28
CA ARG A 287 13.44 11.46 -2.94
C ARG A 287 13.88 10.51 -4.05
N HIS A 288 15.12 10.59 -4.51
CA HIS A 288 15.67 9.74 -5.56
C HIS A 288 16.56 8.62 -5.00
N ALA A 289 16.68 8.54 -3.67
CA ALA A 289 17.44 7.52 -2.99
C ALA A 289 16.93 6.12 -3.32
N VAL A 290 17.83 5.15 -3.22
CA VAL A 290 17.53 3.74 -3.34
C VAL A 290 17.90 3.09 -2.02
N TYR A 291 16.90 2.51 -1.35
CA TYR A 291 17.09 1.77 -0.10
C TYR A 291 16.99 0.28 -0.35
N HIS A 292 17.78 -0.54 0.32
CA HIS A 292 17.74 -2.00 0.14
C HIS A 292 17.09 -2.66 1.34
N ALA A 293 16.18 -3.61 1.09
CA ALA A 293 15.50 -4.35 2.14
C ALA A 293 16.43 -5.08 3.12
N MET A 294 17.67 -5.44 2.71
CA MET A 294 18.67 -6.06 3.58
C MET A 294 19.19 -5.13 4.68
N ASP A 295 19.06 -3.81 4.49
CA ASP A 295 19.52 -2.79 5.43
C ASP A 295 18.39 -2.27 6.34
N LEU A 296 17.18 -2.85 6.22
CA LEU A 296 15.97 -2.39 6.91
C LEU A 296 15.46 -3.47 7.88
N ASN A 297 15.21 -3.10 9.14
CA ASN A 297 14.59 -3.98 10.13
C ASN A 297 13.18 -3.49 10.49
N PHE A 298 12.16 -4.17 10.00
CA PHE A 298 10.76 -3.85 10.28
C PHE A 298 10.23 -4.48 11.57
N ALA A 299 11.04 -5.24 12.30
CA ALA A 299 10.62 -5.86 13.55
C ALA A 299 10.28 -4.80 14.60
N LEU A 300 9.16 -5.00 15.28
CA LEU A 300 8.74 -4.17 16.40
C LEU A 300 9.63 -4.43 17.62
N ALA A 301 9.94 -3.38 18.36
CA ALA A 301 10.53 -3.49 19.69
C ALA A 301 9.51 -4.18 20.63
N PRO A 302 9.86 -5.27 21.35
CA PRO A 302 8.92 -6.07 22.15
C PRO A 302 8.15 -5.36 23.27
N GLY A 303 8.45 -4.09 23.57
CA GLY A 303 7.72 -3.25 24.51
C GLY A 303 7.22 -1.93 23.90
N GLY A 304 7.27 -1.81 22.57
CA GLY A 304 6.88 -0.61 21.84
C GLY A 304 5.36 -0.38 21.88
N ALA A 305 4.95 0.86 21.62
CA ALA A 305 3.54 1.26 21.70
C ALA A 305 2.61 0.58 20.68
N ALA A 306 3.19 -0.09 19.67
CA ALA A 306 2.49 -0.89 18.66
C ALA A 306 2.19 -2.33 19.08
N VAL A 307 2.82 -2.83 20.16
CA VAL A 307 2.63 -4.19 20.65
C VAL A 307 1.31 -4.30 21.44
N ASP A 308 0.55 -5.38 21.23
CA ASP A 308 -0.74 -5.64 21.87
C ASP A 308 -1.75 -4.48 21.72
N ALA A 309 -1.64 -3.71 20.64
CA ALA A 309 -2.38 -2.45 20.47
C ALA A 309 -3.46 -2.50 19.38
N GLY A 310 -3.58 -3.61 18.64
CA GLY A 310 -4.61 -3.82 17.63
C GLY A 310 -5.89 -4.47 18.16
N VAL A 311 -6.83 -4.70 17.26
CA VAL A 311 -8.06 -5.47 17.48
C VAL A 311 -8.02 -6.79 16.73
N ALA A 312 -8.57 -7.86 17.32
CA ALA A 312 -8.68 -9.14 16.66
C ALA A 312 -9.59 -9.05 15.41
N ILE A 313 -9.02 -9.37 14.26
CA ILE A 313 -9.71 -9.54 12.97
C ILE A 313 -9.56 -11.01 12.57
N PRO A 314 -10.66 -11.80 12.55
CA PRO A 314 -10.60 -13.21 12.20
C PRO A 314 -9.92 -13.43 10.86
N THR A 315 -9.11 -14.49 10.75
CA THR A 315 -8.32 -14.88 9.56
C THR A 315 -7.16 -13.94 9.18
N VAL A 316 -7.18 -12.67 9.60
CA VAL A 316 -6.09 -11.70 9.34
C VAL A 316 -5.09 -11.70 10.49
N THR A 317 -5.59 -11.66 11.72
CA THR A 317 -4.75 -11.52 12.93
C THR A 317 -4.58 -12.82 13.71
N ASP A 318 -5.11 -13.93 13.20
CA ASP A 318 -5.14 -15.20 13.92
C ASP A 318 -3.75 -15.65 14.40
N GLY A 319 -3.74 -16.19 15.61
CA GLY A 319 -2.54 -16.71 16.25
C GLY A 319 -1.57 -15.65 16.77
N PHE A 320 -1.97 -14.38 16.93
CA PHE A 320 -1.19 -13.38 17.70
C PHE A 320 -0.80 -13.94 19.09
N THR A 321 0.33 -13.49 19.64
CA THR A 321 0.94 -14.17 20.80
C THR A 321 0.76 -13.45 22.13
N GLY A 322 0.39 -12.17 22.10
CA GLY A 322 0.14 -11.36 23.28
C GLY A 322 -1.34 -11.28 23.68
N LYS A 323 -1.72 -10.16 24.31
CA LYS A 323 -3.10 -9.86 24.74
C LYS A 323 -4.00 -9.45 23.57
N ALA A 324 -3.41 -8.90 22.51
CA ALA A 324 -4.09 -8.50 21.29
C ALA A 324 -3.11 -8.58 20.10
N PRO A 325 -3.57 -8.51 18.85
CA PRO A 325 -2.66 -8.40 17.72
C PRO A 325 -1.81 -7.13 17.82
N ASP A 326 -0.57 -7.21 17.33
CA ASP A 326 0.25 -6.02 17.15
C ASP A 326 -0.28 -5.15 15.99
N LEU A 327 0.03 -3.85 16.04
CA LEU A 327 -0.18 -2.96 14.91
C LEU A 327 0.86 -3.23 13.81
N GLY A 328 0.44 -3.05 12.56
CA GLY A 328 1.27 -3.26 11.40
C GLY A 328 1.36 -4.72 10.97
N ALA A 329 2.33 -4.98 10.09
CA ALA A 329 2.44 -6.22 9.34
C ALA A 329 3.04 -7.39 10.13
N LEU A 330 3.93 -7.09 11.07
CA LEU A 330 4.73 -8.07 11.79
C LEU A 330 4.28 -8.16 13.25
N GLU A 331 4.20 -9.39 13.73
CA GLU A 331 3.85 -9.72 15.12
C GLU A 331 5.14 -10.05 15.89
N VAL A 332 5.32 -9.45 17.06
CA VAL A 332 6.43 -9.73 17.97
C VAL A 332 6.43 -11.21 18.35
N GLY A 333 7.62 -11.82 18.39
CA GLY A 333 7.78 -13.23 18.74
C GLY A 333 7.40 -14.21 17.63
N LYS A 334 6.94 -13.73 16.46
CA LYS A 334 6.77 -14.54 15.26
C LYS A 334 7.90 -14.30 14.25
N PRO A 335 8.28 -15.31 13.46
CA PRO A 335 9.15 -15.08 12.31
C PRO A 335 8.44 -14.16 11.30
N ALA A 336 9.21 -13.27 10.66
CA ALA A 336 8.71 -12.50 9.53
C ALA A 336 8.26 -13.44 8.39
N PRO A 337 7.26 -13.05 7.59
CA PRO A 337 6.87 -13.79 6.39
C PRO A 337 8.06 -13.98 5.43
N HIS A 338 8.02 -15.06 4.65
CA HIS A 338 9.02 -15.31 3.62
C HIS A 338 8.69 -14.48 2.37
N TYR A 339 9.47 -13.42 2.13
CA TYR A 339 9.34 -12.60 0.92
C TYR A 339 10.21 -13.14 -0.23
N GLY A 340 9.64 -13.20 -1.43
CA GLY A 340 10.31 -13.65 -2.65
C GLY A 340 10.48 -15.19 -2.73
N PRO A 341 11.25 -15.69 -3.72
CA PRO A 341 11.31 -17.12 -4.00
C PRO A 341 11.81 -17.95 -2.84
N ARG A 342 11.14 -19.07 -2.57
CA ARG A 342 11.41 -19.96 -1.44
C ARG A 342 12.66 -20.83 -1.62
N TRP A 343 13.10 -21.03 -2.86
CA TRP A 343 14.34 -21.76 -3.16
C TRP A 343 15.61 -20.90 -3.03
N LEU A 344 15.47 -19.57 -2.95
CA LEU A 344 16.61 -18.67 -2.76
C LEU A 344 17.05 -18.68 -1.28
N LYS A 345 18.29 -19.11 -1.05
CA LYS A 345 18.88 -19.19 0.30
C LYS A 345 19.35 -17.83 0.84
N THR A 346 19.52 -16.83 -0.02
CA THR A 346 19.90 -15.47 0.33
C THR A 346 18.93 -14.50 -0.33
N GLN A 347 18.23 -13.71 0.48
CA GLN A 347 17.24 -12.72 0.08
C GLN A 347 17.59 -11.37 0.74
N PRO A 348 17.33 -10.23 0.10
CA PRO A 348 16.89 -10.05 -1.29
C PRO A 348 18.05 -10.15 -2.30
N PHE A 349 17.73 -10.40 -3.57
CA PHE A 349 18.68 -10.64 -4.67
C PHE A 349 19.19 -9.35 -5.36
N TYR A 350 18.62 -8.19 -5.06
CA TYR A 350 18.95 -6.90 -5.67
C TYR A 350 19.83 -6.05 -4.76
N ARG A 351 21.11 -5.92 -5.13
CA ARG A 351 21.97 -4.83 -4.70
C ARG A 351 22.43 -4.04 -5.91
#